data_AF-A0A6I4VE73-F1
#
_entry.id   AF-A0A6I4VE73-F1
#
_cell.length_a   1.000
_cell.length_b   1.000
_cell.length_c   1.000
_cell.angle_alpha   90.00
_cell.angle_beta   90.00
_cell.angle_gamma   90.00
#
_symmetry.space_group_name_H-M   'P 1'
#
loop_
_entity.id
_entity.type
_entity.pdbx_description
1 polymer ?
#
loop_
_entity_poly.entity_id
_entity_poly.type
_entity_poly.pdbx_seq_one_letter_code
_entity_poly.pdbx_strand_id
1 'polypeptide(L)'
;MNALRKFLPVILLFWCATTTVFAAGMKPETPVLFLDDQTREATINVLNTDTSTALLHSSLQTLPEDKENQLIITPQLSRVDAGKKQQIRVVLKDGIKLDKQRMQRINFVSIPQDDGQKNRARLLVEKFAGNAGDRPAPFYHCPDCGLHGSRHRQRHHHRATG
;
A
#
# COMPACT_ATOMS: atom_id res chain seq x y z
N MET A 1 22.60 22.84 41.17
CA MET A 1 21.39 22.04 40.87
C MET A 1 20.51 22.69 39.77
N ASN A 2 21.09 23.28 38.72
CA ASN A 2 20.33 24.07 37.72
C ASN A 2 20.40 23.50 36.29
N ALA A 3 21.24 22.48 36.06
CA ALA A 3 21.35 21.82 34.75
C ALA A 3 20.18 20.87 34.49
N LEU A 4 19.69 20.17 35.53
CA LEU A 4 18.61 19.18 35.42
C LEU A 4 17.26 19.81 35.01
N ARG A 5 16.99 21.06 35.41
CA ARG A 5 15.73 21.76 35.10
C ARG A 5 15.67 22.27 33.65
N LYS A 6 16.80 22.41 32.96
CA LYS A 6 16.86 22.91 31.58
C LYS A 6 16.66 21.82 30.52
N PHE A 7 16.84 20.55 30.89
CA PHE A 7 16.56 19.41 30.00
C PHE A 7 15.12 18.90 30.13
N LEU A 8 14.39 19.32 31.17
CA LEU A 8 12.99 18.98 31.39
C LEU A 8 12.06 19.30 30.20
N PRO A 9 12.15 20.46 29.51
CA PRO A 9 11.28 20.73 28.36
C PRO A 9 11.67 19.89 27.12
N VAL A 10 12.93 19.48 26.99
CA VAL A 10 13.41 18.68 25.86
C VAL A 10 12.95 17.22 25.97
N ILE A 11 12.96 16.67 27.19
CA ILE A 11 12.46 15.32 27.47
C ILE A 11 10.93 15.26 27.31
N LEU A 12 10.22 16.34 27.69
CA LEU A 12 8.77 16.44 27.50
C LEU A 12 8.36 16.51 26.02
N LEU A 13 9.16 17.17 25.18
CA LEU A 13 8.88 17.30 23.74
C LEU A 13 9.18 15.99 22.98
N PHE A 14 10.11 15.17 23.47
CA PHE A 14 10.45 13.87 22.88
C PHE A 14 9.36 12.81 23.10
N TRP A 15 8.58 12.89 24.18
CA TRP A 15 7.52 11.91 24.48
C TRP A 15 6.26 12.06 23.61
N CYS A 16 6.08 13.20 22.94
CA CYS A 16 4.84 13.51 22.21
C CYS A 16 4.82 12.95 20.76
N ALA A 17 5.92 12.36 20.28
CA ALA A 17 6.07 12.01 18.86
C ALA A 17 5.66 10.58 18.48
N THR A 18 5.21 9.73 19.42
CA THR A 18 4.83 8.35 19.12
C THR A 18 3.34 8.23 18.80
N THR A 19 2.90 8.77 17.66
CA THR A 19 1.56 8.48 17.14
C THR A 19 1.58 7.14 16.41
N THR A 20 0.93 6.13 16.97
CA THR A 20 0.71 4.85 16.29
C THR A 20 -0.34 5.05 15.21
N VAL A 21 0.07 5.05 13.94
CA VAL A 21 -0.87 5.05 12.81
C VAL A 21 -1.36 3.62 12.62
N PHE A 22 -2.60 3.34 13.04
CA PHE A 22 -3.28 2.09 12.70
C PHE A 22 -3.82 2.22 11.29
N ALA A 23 -3.33 1.38 10.37
CA ALA A 23 -4.04 1.14 9.13
C ALA A 23 -5.33 0.39 9.48
N ALA A 24 -6.48 1.03 9.30
CA ALA A 24 -7.77 0.36 9.39
C ALA A 24 -7.96 -0.50 8.14
N GLY A 25 -8.41 -1.74 8.29
CA GLY A 25 -8.82 -2.60 7.18
C GLY A 25 -7.96 -3.83 6.90
N MET A 26 -7.80 -4.10 5.61
CA MET A 26 -7.18 -5.29 5.05
C MET A 26 -5.71 -5.02 4.73
N LYS A 27 -4.80 -5.76 5.38
CA LYS A 27 -3.35 -5.60 5.26
C LYS A 27 -2.72 -6.78 4.52
N PRO A 28 -2.15 -6.59 3.32
CA PRO A 28 -1.38 -7.65 2.67
C PRO A 28 -0.08 -7.95 3.44
N GLU A 29 0.35 -9.21 3.39
CA GLU A 29 1.59 -9.68 4.01
C GLU A 29 2.84 -9.04 3.40
N THR A 30 2.81 -8.82 2.09
CA THR A 30 3.88 -8.16 1.34
C THR A 30 3.33 -7.02 0.48
N PRO A 31 4.13 -5.96 0.23
CA PRO A 31 3.73 -4.85 -0.62
C PRO A 31 3.81 -5.19 -2.13
N VAL A 32 4.58 -6.22 -2.48
CA VAL A 32 4.83 -6.65 -3.86
C VAL A 32 4.70 -8.17 -3.93
N LEU A 33 4.11 -8.64 -5.02
CA LEU A 33 3.98 -10.06 -5.35
C LEU A 33 4.68 -10.29 -6.69
N PHE A 34 5.55 -11.29 -6.75
CA PHE A 34 6.23 -11.69 -7.99
C PHE A 34 5.53 -12.92 -8.57
N LEU A 35 5.26 -12.87 -9.87
CA LEU A 35 4.73 -13.98 -10.64
C LEU A 35 5.71 -14.31 -11.76
N ASP A 36 6.05 -15.59 -11.89
CA ASP A 36 6.97 -16.09 -12.91
C ASP A 36 6.18 -16.75 -14.07
N ASP A 37 6.69 -16.64 -15.29
CA ASP A 37 6.06 -17.24 -16.48
C ASP A 37 6.08 -18.77 -16.42
N GLN A 38 7.06 -19.37 -15.74
CA GLN A 38 7.16 -20.81 -15.56
C GLN A 38 6.10 -21.34 -14.59
N THR A 39 5.92 -20.65 -13.45
CA THR A 39 4.98 -21.06 -12.40
C THR A 39 3.54 -20.65 -12.73
N ARG A 40 3.36 -19.56 -13.49
CA ARG A 40 2.08 -18.94 -13.89
C ARG A 40 1.13 -18.57 -12.74
N GLU A 41 1.58 -18.67 -11.50
CA GLU A 41 0.78 -18.45 -10.29
C GLU A 41 1.63 -17.86 -9.17
N ALA A 42 1.00 -17.00 -8.36
CA ALA A 42 1.52 -16.55 -7.09
C ALA A 42 0.40 -16.43 -6.05
N THR A 43 0.74 -16.54 -4.77
CA THR A 43 -0.22 -16.43 -3.66
C THR A 43 0.23 -15.38 -2.65
N ILE A 44 -0.73 -14.66 -2.07
CA ILE A 44 -0.49 -13.68 -1.01
C ILE A 44 -1.54 -13.79 0.08
N ASN A 45 -1.13 -13.61 1.34
CA ASN A 45 -2.08 -13.53 2.45
C ASN A 45 -2.45 -12.08 2.77
N VAL A 46 -3.71 -11.87 3.09
CA VAL A 46 -4.26 -10.58 3.52
C VAL A 46 -4.85 -10.74 4.91
N LEU A 47 -4.31 -10.01 5.88
CA LEU A 47 -4.75 -9.98 7.28
C LEU A 47 -5.85 -8.94 7.45
N ASN A 48 -6.96 -9.30 8.09
CA ASN A 48 -7.90 -8.31 8.62
C ASN A 48 -7.37 -7.77 9.94
N THR A 49 -6.94 -6.51 9.97
CA THR A 49 -6.45 -5.84 11.19
C THR A 49 -7.57 -5.14 11.98
N ASP A 50 -8.80 -5.16 11.48
CA ASP A 50 -9.96 -4.65 12.19
C ASP A 50 -10.40 -5.60 13.31
N THR A 51 -11.13 -5.04 14.28
CA THR A 51 -11.72 -5.79 15.40
C THR A 51 -13.02 -6.50 15.03
N SER A 52 -13.58 -6.21 13.84
CA SER A 52 -14.81 -6.81 13.31
C SER A 52 -14.57 -7.63 12.06
N THR A 53 -15.49 -8.55 11.77
CA THR A 53 -15.52 -9.25 10.48
C THR A 53 -15.81 -8.28 9.34
N ALA A 54 -15.11 -8.45 8.22
CA ALA A 54 -15.34 -7.68 7.00
C ALA A 54 -15.27 -8.60 5.76
N LEU A 55 -15.85 -8.12 4.65
CA LEU A 55 -15.64 -8.71 3.34
C LEU A 55 -14.40 -8.08 2.70
N LEU A 56 -13.47 -8.90 2.23
CA LEU A 56 -12.34 -8.51 1.41
C LEU A 56 -12.76 -8.55 -0.06
N HIS A 57 -12.73 -7.41 -0.73
CA HIS A 57 -12.84 -7.31 -2.17
C HIS A 57 -11.43 -7.16 -2.78
N SER A 58 -11.08 -8.06 -3.70
CA SER A 58 -9.79 -8.11 -4.37
C SER A 58 -9.97 -7.86 -5.86
N SER A 59 -9.32 -6.82 -6.39
CA SER A 59 -9.41 -6.45 -7.80
C SER A 59 -8.04 -6.14 -8.42
N LEU A 60 -7.96 -6.30 -9.74
CA LEU A 60 -6.79 -5.96 -10.53
C LEU A 60 -7.03 -4.65 -11.27
N GLN A 61 -6.06 -3.75 -11.21
CA GLN A 61 -6.05 -2.47 -11.90
C GLN A 61 -4.85 -2.40 -12.84
N THR A 62 -5.12 -1.99 -14.07
CA THR A 62 -4.10 -1.78 -15.10
C THR A 62 -3.35 -0.47 -14.86
N LEU A 63 -2.12 -0.42 -15.36
CA LEU A 63 -1.28 0.78 -15.27
C LEU A 63 -1.17 1.44 -16.66
N PRO A 64 -0.83 2.75 -16.73
CA PRO A 64 -0.64 3.42 -18.03
C PRO A 64 0.40 2.73 -18.92
N GLU A 65 1.41 2.13 -18.31
CA GLU A 65 2.49 1.39 -18.97
C GLU A 65 2.01 0.02 -19.49
N ASP A 66 1.03 -0.60 -18.79
CA ASP A 66 0.52 -1.95 -19.04
C ASP A 66 -1.01 -1.97 -18.97
N LYS A 67 -1.65 -1.62 -20.10
CA LYS A 67 -3.09 -1.37 -20.21
C LYS A 67 -3.96 -2.63 -20.27
N GLU A 68 -3.35 -3.78 -20.52
CA GLU A 68 -4.08 -5.05 -20.66
C GLU A 68 -4.04 -5.84 -19.36
N ASN A 69 -5.20 -6.34 -18.92
CA ASN A 69 -5.26 -7.22 -17.77
C ASN A 69 -4.91 -8.67 -18.14
N GLN A 70 -3.70 -9.11 -17.83
CA GLN A 70 -3.20 -10.46 -18.11
C GLN A 70 -3.36 -11.43 -16.92
N LEU A 71 -3.81 -10.95 -15.76
CA LEU A 71 -3.91 -11.75 -14.54
C LEU A 71 -5.37 -12.05 -14.18
N ILE A 72 -5.55 -13.10 -13.41
CA ILE A 72 -6.80 -13.51 -12.76
C ILE A 72 -6.54 -13.53 -11.26
N ILE A 73 -7.43 -12.94 -10.47
CA ILE A 73 -7.35 -12.91 -9.01
C ILE A 73 -8.51 -13.69 -8.40
N THR A 74 -8.25 -14.53 -7.40
CA THR A 74 -9.25 -15.41 -6.78
C THR A 74 -8.93 -15.67 -5.30
N PRO A 75 -9.92 -15.64 -4.39
CA PRO A 75 -11.29 -15.17 -4.59
C PRO A 75 -11.35 -13.64 -4.76
N GLN A 76 -12.30 -13.15 -5.56
CA GLN A 76 -12.55 -11.70 -5.69
C GLN A 76 -13.30 -11.14 -4.49
N LEU A 77 -14.12 -11.95 -3.82
CA LEU A 77 -14.83 -11.57 -2.61
C LEU A 77 -14.67 -12.70 -1.58
N SER A 78 -14.19 -12.37 -0.38
CA SER A 78 -14.08 -13.33 0.72
C SER A 78 -14.45 -12.69 2.05
N ARG A 79 -15.07 -13.45 2.95
CA ARG A 79 -15.26 -13.04 4.34
C ARG A 79 -13.99 -13.29 5.14
N VAL A 80 -13.55 -12.29 5.91
CA VAL A 80 -12.36 -12.40 6.77
C VAL A 80 -12.72 -11.93 8.18
N ASP A 81 -12.67 -12.85 9.13
CA ASP A 81 -12.91 -12.53 10.54
C ASP A 81 -11.77 -11.70 11.14
N ALA A 82 -12.02 -11.07 12.28
CA ALA A 82 -11.06 -10.20 12.95
C ALA A 82 -9.75 -10.94 13.29
N GLY A 83 -8.61 -10.36 12.92
CA GLY A 83 -7.28 -10.94 13.14
C GLY A 83 -6.98 -12.19 12.32
N LYS A 84 -7.85 -12.60 11.38
CA LYS A 84 -7.62 -13.75 10.49
C LYS A 84 -6.99 -13.31 9.16
N LYS A 85 -6.31 -14.26 8.54
CA LYS A 85 -5.72 -14.11 7.21
C LYS A 85 -6.59 -14.80 6.16
N GLN A 86 -6.70 -14.20 4.99
CA GLN A 86 -7.26 -14.79 3.78
C GLN A 86 -6.15 -14.96 2.75
N GLN A 87 -6.03 -16.16 2.17
CA GLN A 87 -5.14 -16.40 1.03
C GLN A 87 -5.83 -15.98 -0.27
N ILE A 88 -5.12 -15.20 -1.08
CA ILE A 88 -5.50 -14.77 -2.41
C ILE A 88 -4.51 -15.34 -3.42
N ARG A 89 -5.04 -15.92 -4.48
CA ARG A 89 -4.32 -16.50 -5.60
C ARG A 89 -4.37 -15.56 -6.80
N VAL A 90 -3.23 -15.36 -7.43
CA VAL A 90 -3.07 -14.57 -8.66
C VAL A 90 -2.48 -15.46 -9.72
N VAL A 91 -3.10 -15.53 -10.89
CA VAL A 91 -2.76 -16.47 -11.96
C VAL A 91 -2.59 -15.71 -13.26
N LEU A 92 -1.57 -16.05 -14.04
CA LEU A 92 -1.38 -15.56 -15.39
C LEU A 92 -2.34 -16.29 -16.34
N LYS A 93 -3.11 -15.53 -17.12
CA LYS A 93 -4.04 -16.10 -18.12
C LYS A 93 -3.31 -17.02 -19.10
N ASP A 94 -3.97 -18.08 -19.53
CA ASP A 94 -3.42 -19.01 -20.51
C ASP A 94 -3.15 -18.33 -21.86
N GLY A 95 -2.10 -18.77 -22.55
CA GLY A 95 -1.68 -18.22 -23.84
C GLY A 95 -0.92 -16.90 -23.77
N ILE A 96 -0.79 -16.28 -22.59
CA ILE A 96 0.07 -15.10 -22.37
C ILE A 96 1.50 -15.55 -22.03
N LYS A 97 2.49 -14.88 -22.62
CA LYS A 97 3.92 -14.99 -22.31
C LYS A 97 4.47 -13.66 -21.79
N LEU A 98 5.28 -13.72 -20.73
CA LEU A 98 5.94 -12.55 -20.16
C LEU A 98 7.33 -12.33 -20.77
N ASP A 99 7.39 -11.79 -21.99
CA ASP A 99 8.66 -11.52 -22.68
C ASP A 99 9.50 -10.41 -22.03
N LYS A 100 8.87 -9.58 -21.20
CA LYS A 100 9.51 -8.53 -20.41
C LYS A 100 8.80 -8.36 -19.08
N GLN A 101 9.45 -7.68 -18.14
CA GLN A 101 8.83 -7.32 -16.87
C GLN A 101 7.62 -6.40 -17.10
N ARG A 102 6.49 -6.77 -16.51
CA ARG A 102 5.20 -6.07 -16.57
C ARG A 102 4.72 -5.82 -15.15
N MET A 103 4.00 -4.73 -14.93
CA MET A 103 3.48 -4.36 -13.62
C MET A 103 1.97 -4.15 -13.67
N GLN A 104 1.28 -4.70 -12.68
CA GLN A 104 -0.14 -4.46 -12.45
C GLN A 104 -0.37 -4.15 -10.98
N ARG A 105 -1.44 -3.39 -10.69
CA ARG A 105 -1.81 -3.04 -9.32
C ARG A 105 -2.89 -3.98 -8.82
N ILE A 106 -2.71 -4.51 -7.62
CA ILE A 106 -3.75 -5.24 -6.90
C ILE A 106 -4.34 -4.30 -5.85
N ASN A 107 -5.66 -4.20 -5.80
CA ASN A 107 -6.39 -3.43 -4.80
C ASN A 107 -7.10 -4.39 -3.85
N PHE A 108 -6.84 -4.24 -2.56
CA PHE A 108 -7.52 -4.94 -1.48
C PHE A 108 -8.39 -3.94 -0.72
N VAL A 109 -9.70 -4.12 -0.79
CA VAL A 109 -10.67 -3.21 -0.18
C VAL A 109 -11.44 -3.95 0.91
N SER A 110 -11.53 -3.34 2.08
CA SER A 110 -12.38 -3.81 3.18
C SER A 110 -13.79 -3.27 3.00
N ILE A 111 -14.77 -4.16 2.91
CA ILE A 111 -16.20 -3.85 2.93
C ILE A 111 -16.74 -4.27 4.30
N PRO A 112 -16.95 -3.33 5.22
CA PRO A 112 -17.44 -3.65 6.55
C PRO A 112 -18.87 -4.20 6.47
N GLN A 113 -19.16 -5.24 7.25
CA GLN A 113 -20.50 -5.83 7.31
C GLN A 113 -21.45 -4.95 8.14
N ASP A 114 -22.74 -5.06 7.83
CA ASP A 114 -23.79 -4.40 8.60
C ASP A 114 -23.78 -4.91 10.06
N ASP A 115 -23.89 -3.98 11.01
CA ASP A 115 -24.01 -4.28 12.44
C ASP A 115 -25.47 -4.50 12.87
N GLY A 116 -26.41 -4.46 11.92
CA GLY A 116 -27.83 -4.68 12.14
C GLY A 116 -28.54 -3.45 12.73
N GLN A 117 -27.87 -2.30 12.82
CA GLN A 117 -28.51 -1.08 13.29
C GLN A 117 -29.45 -0.49 12.23
N LYS A 118 -30.70 -0.28 12.64
CA LYS A 118 -31.70 0.37 11.79
C LYS A 118 -31.36 1.85 11.60
N ASN A 119 -31.69 2.40 10.42
CA ASN A 119 -31.51 3.82 10.04
C ASN A 119 -30.05 4.29 9.90
N ARG A 120 -29.16 3.48 9.32
CA ARG A 120 -27.79 3.90 8.94
C ARG A 120 -27.48 3.50 7.50
N ALA A 121 -26.76 4.36 6.79
CA ALA A 121 -26.18 4.07 5.48
C ALA A 121 -24.65 4.05 5.61
N ARG A 122 -24.02 2.97 5.14
CA ARG A 122 -22.56 2.89 5.02
C ARG A 122 -22.20 3.06 3.55
N LEU A 123 -21.55 4.16 3.23
CA LEU A 123 -21.11 4.49 1.88
C LEU A 123 -19.62 4.18 1.77
N LEU A 124 -19.27 3.17 0.98
CA LEU A 124 -17.90 2.96 0.53
C LEU A 124 -17.75 3.63 -0.83
N VAL A 125 -16.98 4.72 -0.88
CA VAL A 125 -16.67 5.41 -2.13
C VAL A 125 -15.27 5.02 -2.56
N GLU A 126 -15.20 4.14 -3.56
CA GLU A 126 -13.93 3.78 -4.18
C GLU A 126 -13.58 4.84 -5.23
N LYS A 127 -12.58 5.69 -4.94
CA LYS A 127 -12.06 6.63 -5.93
C LYS A 127 -11.10 5.90 -6.87
N PHE A 128 -11.60 5.53 -8.04
CA PHE A 128 -10.76 5.03 -9.12
C PHE A 128 -10.13 6.20 -9.88
N ALA A 129 -8.85 6.43 -9.61
CA ALA A 129 -8.03 7.38 -10.34
C ALA A 129 -7.78 6.89 -11.78
N GLY A 130 -8.70 7.21 -12.69
CA GLY A 130 -8.59 6.94 -14.12
C GLY A 130 -7.75 7.93 -14.90
N ASN A 131 -6.75 8.60 -14.29
CA ASN A 131 -5.83 9.49 -15.01
C ASN A 131 -4.44 9.52 -14.35
N ALA A 132 -3.41 9.59 -15.19
CA ALA A 132 -1.97 9.48 -14.90
C ALA A 132 -1.38 10.51 -13.88
N GLY A 133 -2.21 11.28 -13.18
CA GLY A 133 -1.80 12.26 -12.17
C GLY A 133 -2.25 11.95 -10.73
N ASP A 134 -3.25 11.09 -10.53
CA ASP A 134 -3.74 10.77 -9.18
C ASP A 134 -2.93 9.59 -8.61
N ARG A 135 -1.75 9.90 -8.06
CA ARG A 135 -1.01 8.95 -7.22
C ARG A 135 -1.77 8.83 -5.90
N PRO A 136 -2.35 7.67 -5.53
CA PRO A 136 -2.68 7.45 -4.12
C PRO A 136 -1.38 7.58 -3.33
N ALA A 137 -1.41 8.44 -2.31
CA ALA A 137 -0.24 8.82 -1.54
C ALA A 137 0.58 7.58 -1.15
N PRO A 138 1.91 7.59 -1.31
CA PRO A 138 2.75 6.60 -0.68
C PRO A 138 2.61 6.79 0.83
N PHE A 139 1.75 5.99 1.45
CA PHE A 139 1.81 5.73 2.87
C PHE A 139 3.12 4.97 3.13
N TYR A 140 4.21 5.69 3.39
CA TYR A 140 4.79 5.89 4.73
C TYR A 140 6.21 6.42 4.67
N HIS A 141 6.47 7.33 5.61
CA HIS A 141 7.75 7.85 6.07
C HIS A 141 8.78 6.73 6.30
N CYS A 142 10.01 6.93 5.83
CA CYS A 142 11.18 6.15 6.22
C CYS A 142 11.85 6.88 7.39
N PRO A 143 11.74 6.42 8.65
CA PRO A 143 12.27 7.14 9.81
C PRO A 143 13.73 6.82 10.10
N ASP A 144 14.49 6.21 9.17
CA ASP A 144 15.89 5.82 9.40
C ASP A 144 16.76 5.86 8.12
N CYS A 145 16.66 6.94 7.34
CA CYS A 145 17.73 7.27 6.39
C CYS A 145 18.85 8.01 7.13
N GLY A 146 19.75 7.24 7.74
CA GLY A 146 20.97 7.73 8.37
C GLY A 146 21.76 8.66 7.44
N LEU A 147 21.99 9.89 7.91
CA LEU A 147 22.90 10.85 7.31
C LEU A 147 24.34 10.34 7.47
N HIS A 148 24.89 9.74 6.42
CA HIS A 148 26.34 9.67 6.22
C HIS A 148 26.72 10.44 4.94
N GLY A 149 27.72 11.32 5.07
CA GLY A 149 28.19 12.30 4.09
C GLY A 149 28.59 11.71 2.72
N SER A 150 28.94 12.49 1.71
CA SER A 150 29.73 13.72 1.75
C SER A 150 29.79 14.36 0.36
N ARG A 151 29.62 15.69 0.31
CA ARG A 151 30.37 16.69 -0.49
C ARG A 151 30.98 16.21 -1.83
N HIS A 152 30.47 16.71 -2.98
CA HIS A 152 31.35 17.35 -3.97
C HIS A 152 30.59 18.30 -4.92
N ARG A 153 31.20 19.48 -5.03
CA ARG A 153 30.87 20.70 -5.79
C ARG A 153 31.19 20.49 -7.27
N GLN A 154 30.35 20.97 -8.20
CA GLN A 154 30.82 21.77 -9.34
C GLN A 154 29.72 22.57 -10.04
N ARG A 155 30.03 23.86 -10.22
CA ARG A 155 29.32 24.88 -10.97
C ARG A 155 29.40 24.59 -12.47
N HIS A 156 28.36 24.93 -13.23
CA HIS A 156 28.54 25.35 -14.62
C HIS A 156 27.66 26.56 -14.95
N HIS A 157 28.33 27.68 -15.18
CA HIS A 157 27.86 28.81 -15.99
C HIS A 157 28.27 28.54 -17.44
N HIS A 158 27.36 28.74 -18.39
CA HIS A 158 27.61 29.16 -19.79
C HIS A 158 26.28 29.76 -20.28
N ARG A 159 26.15 31.08 -20.47
CA ARG A 159 26.59 31.95 -21.58
C ARG A 159 26.19 31.38 -22.96
N ALA A 160 25.11 31.92 -23.52
CA ALA A 160 24.79 31.83 -24.94
C ALA A 160 24.73 33.25 -25.51
N THR A 161 25.69 33.54 -26.38
CA THR A 161 25.68 34.61 -27.38
C THR A 161 25.70 33.90 -28.72
N GLY A 162 24.81 34.28 -29.62
CA GLY A 162 24.66 33.76 -30.98
C GLY A 162 23.34 34.27 -31.54
#